data_AF-A0A6I9Z8G3-F1
#
_entry.id   AF-A0A6I9Z8G3-F1
#
_cell.length_a   1.000
_cell.length_b   1.000
_cell.length_c   1.000
_cell.angle_alpha   90.00
_cell.angle_beta   90.00
_cell.angle_gamma   90.00
#
_symmetry.space_group_name_H-M   'P 1'
#
loop_
_entity.id
_entity.type
_entity.pdbx_description
1 polymer ?
#
loop_
_entity_poly.entity_id
_entity_poly.type
_entity_poly.pdbx_seq_one_letter_code
_entity_poly.pdbx_strand_id
1 'polypeptide(L)'
;MVQASPLLLVLFLALGAHGLAVKKCSLTGRWVNDLGSNMTITTVNGNGAFAGSCHTAVTATSNEIKLSPLQGSMQKSPNQKGQPTFGFTVNWSFSDSITVFTGQCFVDEYGKEVLKTMWLLRSRVENIKNDWNATLVGTNVFTRLQALE
;
A
#
# COMPACT_ATOMS: atom_id res chain seq x y z
N MET A 1 -57.74 1.37 4.74
CA MET A 1 -56.56 2.01 4.12
C MET A 1 -55.82 2.75 5.22
N VAL A 2 -54.60 2.31 5.58
CA VAL A 2 -53.82 2.95 6.64
C VAL A 2 -53.06 4.12 6.01
N GLN A 3 -53.45 5.34 6.36
CA GLN A 3 -52.84 6.57 5.87
C GLN A 3 -51.54 6.82 6.64
N ALA A 4 -50.40 6.51 6.01
CA ALA A 4 -49.09 6.80 6.59
C ALA A 4 -48.89 8.32 6.66
N SER A 5 -48.56 8.82 7.86
CA SER A 5 -48.28 10.25 8.08
C SER A 5 -47.08 10.69 7.23
N PRO A 6 -47.15 11.81 6.50
CA PRO A 6 -46.05 12.31 5.67
C PRO A 6 -44.76 12.57 6.48
N LEU A 7 -44.88 12.79 7.80
CA LEU A 7 -43.74 12.93 8.71
C LEU A 7 -42.93 11.63 8.84
N LEU A 8 -43.59 10.46 8.82
CA LEU A 8 -42.91 9.16 8.86
C LEU A 8 -42.11 8.91 7.56
N LEU A 9 -42.66 9.30 6.41
CA LEU A 9 -41.98 9.15 5.12
C LEU A 9 -40.67 9.94 5.04
N VAL A 10 -40.66 11.16 5.59
CA VAL A 10 -39.46 12.01 5.64
C VAL A 10 -38.38 11.41 6.54
N LEU A 11 -38.77 10.77 7.66
CA LEU A 11 -37.83 10.11 8.56
C LEU A 11 -37.13 8.91 7.89
N PHE A 12 -37.85 8.12 7.10
CA PHE A 12 -37.27 7.00 6.34
C PHE A 12 -36.33 7.47 5.22
N LEU A 13 -36.66 8.57 4.55
CA LEU A 13 -35.78 9.18 3.53
C LEU A 13 -34.51 9.79 4.16
N ALA A 14 -34.61 10.37 5.36
CA ALA A 14 -33.45 10.90 6.09
C ALA A 14 -32.52 9.78 6.61
N LEU A 15 -33.06 8.63 7.01
CA LEU A 15 -32.24 7.46 7.38
C LEU A 15 -31.57 6.80 6.17
N GLY A 16 -32.21 6.79 5.00
CA GLY A 16 -31.68 6.21 3.76
C GLY A 16 -30.56 7.02 3.08
N ALA A 17 -30.38 8.28 3.47
CA ALA A 17 -29.41 9.22 2.88
C ALA A 17 -28.07 9.29 3.64
N HIS A 18 -27.76 8.33 4.51
CA HIS A 18 -26.37 8.03 4.84
C HIS A 18 -25.73 7.41 3.59
N GLY A 19 -25.50 8.23 2.56
CA GLY A 19 -24.78 7.82 1.37
C GLY A 19 -23.51 7.14 1.84
N LEU A 20 -23.34 5.87 1.45
CA LEU A 20 -22.19 5.05 1.84
C LEU A 20 -20.92 5.86 1.52
N ALA A 21 -20.33 6.47 2.55
CA ALA A 21 -19.13 7.27 2.37
C ALA A 21 -18.08 6.36 1.75
N VAL A 22 -17.56 6.74 0.58
CA VAL A 22 -16.53 5.95 -0.11
C VAL A 22 -15.33 5.88 0.81
N LYS A 23 -15.02 4.67 1.32
CA LYS A 23 -13.84 4.44 2.13
C LYS A 23 -12.60 4.73 1.29
N LYS A 24 -11.85 5.76 1.67
CA LYS A 24 -10.67 6.24 0.96
C LYS A 24 -9.41 5.76 1.67
N CYS A 25 -8.51 5.15 0.92
CA CYS A 25 -7.23 4.64 1.36
C CYS A 25 -6.11 5.50 0.76
N SER A 26 -5.31 6.13 1.60
CA SER A 26 -4.23 7.04 1.21
C SER A 26 -2.87 6.34 1.32
N LEU A 27 -2.06 6.31 0.25
CA LEU A 27 -0.72 5.73 0.35
C LEU A 27 0.26 6.59 1.14
N THR A 28 0.10 7.91 1.14
CA THR A 28 0.97 8.84 1.87
C THR A 28 0.99 8.53 3.36
N GLY A 29 2.18 8.50 3.96
CA GLY A 29 2.40 8.29 5.40
C GLY A 29 3.39 7.16 5.69
N ARG A 30 3.41 6.74 6.96
CA ARG A 30 4.30 5.70 7.48
C ARG A 30 3.55 4.37 7.60
N TRP A 31 4.22 3.30 7.19
CA TRP A 31 3.72 1.95 7.13
C TRP A 31 4.73 0.99 7.75
N VAL A 32 4.23 -0.07 8.36
CA VAL A 32 5.04 -1.20 8.86
C VAL A 32 4.43 -2.49 8.35
N ASN A 33 5.26 -3.44 7.91
CA ASN A 33 4.79 -4.76 7.50
C ASN A 33 4.88 -5.81 8.61
N ASP A 34 4.34 -6.98 8.31
CA ASP A 34 4.35 -8.19 9.12
C ASP A 34 5.75 -8.71 9.50
N LEU A 35 6.81 -8.25 8.82
CA LEU A 35 8.21 -8.54 9.13
C LEU A 35 8.88 -7.43 9.95
N GLY A 36 8.18 -6.35 10.30
CA GLY A 36 8.74 -5.19 10.99
C GLY A 36 9.49 -4.19 10.10
N SER A 37 9.43 -4.34 8.77
CA SER A 37 10.01 -3.39 7.83
C SER A 37 9.15 -2.13 7.75
N ASN A 38 9.80 -0.97 7.79
CA ASN A 38 9.15 0.33 7.76
C ASN A 38 9.24 0.97 6.38
N MET A 39 8.15 1.56 5.92
CA MET A 39 8.07 2.28 4.66
C MET A 39 7.46 3.65 4.90
N THR A 40 8.06 4.69 4.31
CA THR A 40 7.50 6.04 4.31
C THR A 40 7.24 6.49 2.88
N ILE A 41 5.99 6.84 2.57
CA ILE A 41 5.60 7.48 1.30
C ILE A 41 5.34 8.95 1.61
N THR A 42 6.11 9.86 1.03
CA THR A 42 6.09 11.28 1.39
C THR A 42 4.93 12.02 0.75
N THR A 43 4.80 11.93 -0.56
CA THR A 43 3.71 12.55 -1.33
C THR A 43 3.36 11.70 -2.54
N VAL A 44 2.08 11.76 -2.94
CA VAL A 44 1.59 11.22 -4.21
C VAL A 44 1.14 12.41 -5.07
N ASN A 45 1.70 12.54 -6.27
CA ASN A 45 1.37 13.66 -7.15
C ASN A 45 0.04 13.44 -7.89
N GLY A 46 -0.38 14.44 -8.68
CA GLY A 46 -1.65 14.41 -9.43
C GLY A 46 -1.76 13.22 -10.39
N ASN A 47 -0.64 12.74 -10.93
CA ASN A 47 -0.58 11.61 -11.85
C ASN A 47 -0.47 10.26 -11.14
N GLY A 48 -0.48 10.25 -9.80
CA GLY A 48 -0.36 9.03 -9.01
C GLY A 48 1.07 8.54 -8.82
N ALA A 49 2.09 9.24 -9.32
CA ALA A 49 3.48 8.90 -9.02
C ALA A 49 3.84 9.32 -7.59
N PHE A 50 4.69 8.54 -6.94
CA PHE A 50 5.14 8.79 -5.58
C PHE A 50 6.58 8.32 -5.37
N ALA A 51 7.20 8.88 -4.34
CA ALA A 51 8.52 8.49 -3.87
C ALA A 51 8.51 8.33 -2.35
N GLY A 52 9.55 7.71 -1.84
CA GLY A 52 9.66 7.46 -0.42
C GLY A 52 10.96 6.76 -0.04
N SER A 53 10.93 6.14 1.13
CA SER A 53 12.03 5.32 1.63
C SER A 53 11.51 4.05 2.30
N CYS A 54 12.33 3.01 2.25
CA CYS A 54 12.10 1.72 2.88
C CYS A 54 13.28 1.40 3.80
N HIS A 55 12.98 0.99 5.02
CA HIS A 55 13.94 0.44 5.98
C HIS A 55 13.49 -0.98 6.32
N THR A 56 14.15 -1.96 5.72
CA THR A 56 13.79 -3.36 5.97
C THR A 56 14.28 -3.83 7.35
N ALA A 57 13.60 -4.82 7.91
CA ALA A 57 14.01 -5.49 9.15
C ALA A 57 14.81 -6.78 8.88
N VAL A 58 14.83 -7.24 7.62
CA VAL A 58 15.46 -8.50 7.22
C VAL A 58 16.29 -8.31 5.96
N THR A 59 17.37 -9.09 5.82
CA THR A 59 18.20 -9.11 4.61
C THR A 59 18.72 -10.52 4.38
N ALA A 60 18.92 -10.89 3.11
CA ALA A 60 19.58 -12.15 2.73
C ALA A 60 21.11 -12.00 2.62
N THR A 61 21.64 -10.79 2.83
CA THR A 61 23.08 -10.48 2.81
C THR A 61 23.62 -10.27 4.22
N SER A 62 24.94 -10.34 4.39
CA SER A 62 25.61 -9.95 5.65
C SER A 62 25.88 -8.45 5.76
N ASN A 63 25.42 -7.65 4.79
CA ASN A 63 25.66 -6.21 4.78
C ASN A 63 24.77 -5.52 5.80
N GLU A 64 25.27 -4.45 6.40
CA GLU A 64 24.46 -3.59 7.27
C GLU A 64 23.27 -3.02 6.50
N ILE A 65 22.06 -3.20 7.05
CA ILE A 65 20.84 -2.66 6.46
C ILE A 65 20.88 -1.13 6.47
N LYS A 66 20.54 -0.53 5.35
CA LYS A 66 20.46 0.94 5.18
C LYS A 66 19.11 1.36 4.63
N LEU A 67 18.69 2.56 5.02
CA LEU A 67 17.53 3.22 4.42
C LEU A 67 17.72 3.29 2.90
N SER A 68 16.72 2.81 2.16
CA SER A 68 16.79 2.68 0.70
C SER A 68 15.65 3.45 0.04
N PRO A 69 15.90 4.15 -1.08
CA PRO A 69 14.86 4.90 -1.77
C PRO A 69 13.85 3.97 -2.44
N LEU A 70 12.59 4.42 -2.50
CA LEU A 70 11.56 3.79 -3.32
C LEU A 70 10.88 4.81 -4.25
N GLN A 71 10.42 4.33 -5.40
CA GLN A 71 9.66 5.10 -6.38
C GLN A 71 8.56 4.22 -6.96
N GLY A 72 7.36 4.79 -7.15
CA GLY A 72 6.21 4.02 -7.61
C GLY A 72 5.10 4.86 -8.21
N SER A 73 4.03 4.17 -8.57
CA SER A 73 2.81 4.77 -9.07
C SER A 73 1.58 4.05 -8.53
N MET A 74 0.51 4.80 -8.33
CA MET A 74 -0.81 4.28 -8.03
C MET A 74 -1.74 4.57 -9.19
N GLN A 75 -2.68 3.64 -9.42
CA GLN A 75 -3.76 3.89 -10.37
C GLN A 75 -4.54 5.13 -9.93
N LYS A 76 -4.87 5.97 -10.91
CA LYS A 76 -5.73 7.15 -10.77
C LYS A 76 -6.83 6.99 -11.81
N SER A 77 -7.96 6.40 -11.42
CA SER A 77 -9.12 6.27 -12.31
C SER A 77 -10.22 7.25 -11.90
N PRO A 78 -10.91 7.90 -12.84
CA PRO A 78 -12.11 8.69 -12.54
C PRO A 78 -13.18 7.88 -11.80
N ASN A 79 -13.22 6.55 -12.02
CA ASN A 79 -14.17 5.62 -11.41
C ASN A 79 -13.61 4.92 -10.15
N GLN A 80 -12.47 5.39 -9.63
CA GLN A 80 -11.78 4.70 -8.56
C GLN A 80 -12.51 4.86 -7.23
N LYS A 81 -12.90 3.73 -6.64
CA LYS A 81 -13.70 3.64 -5.40
C LYS A 81 -12.91 3.88 -4.11
N GLY A 82 -11.90 4.76 -4.15
CA GLY A 82 -11.11 5.13 -2.97
C GLY A 82 -10.05 4.13 -2.51
N GLN A 83 -9.96 2.92 -3.07
CA GLN A 83 -9.04 1.84 -2.65
C GLN A 83 -8.09 1.42 -3.79
N PRO A 84 -7.01 2.18 -4.04
CA PRO A 84 -6.20 2.06 -5.25
C PRO A 84 -5.29 0.83 -5.29
N THR A 85 -5.10 0.28 -6.50
CA THR A 85 -3.92 -0.55 -6.79
C THR A 85 -2.70 0.32 -7.04
N PHE A 86 -1.52 -0.20 -6.74
CA PHE A 86 -0.25 0.51 -6.88
C PHE A 86 0.90 -0.46 -7.09
N GLY A 87 2.04 0.08 -7.49
CA GLY A 87 3.32 -0.62 -7.48
C GLY A 87 4.47 0.33 -7.22
N PHE A 88 5.56 -0.19 -6.65
CA PHE A 88 6.77 0.59 -6.41
C PHE A 88 8.01 -0.30 -6.45
N THR A 89 9.14 0.34 -6.68
CA THR A 89 10.46 -0.28 -6.75
C THR A 89 11.31 0.25 -5.60
N VAL A 90 11.98 -0.62 -4.86
CA VAL A 90 12.98 -0.29 -3.85
C VAL A 90 14.36 -0.60 -4.44
N ASN A 91 15.22 0.42 -4.49
CA ASN A 91 16.62 0.26 -4.90
C ASN A 91 17.50 0.17 -3.65
N TRP A 92 17.95 -1.03 -3.31
CA TRP A 92 18.61 -1.30 -2.03
C TRP A 92 19.99 -0.64 -1.95
N SER A 93 20.18 0.29 -1.03
CA SER A 93 21.42 1.07 -0.89
C SER A 93 22.57 0.32 -0.21
N PHE A 94 22.37 -0.96 0.10
CA PHE A 94 23.33 -1.83 0.79
C PHE A 94 23.53 -3.19 0.10
N SER A 95 22.95 -3.42 -1.08
CA SER A 95 23.14 -4.65 -1.84
C SER A 95 22.94 -4.43 -3.33
N ASP A 96 23.52 -5.30 -4.16
CA ASP A 96 23.27 -5.31 -5.61
C ASP A 96 21.94 -6.02 -5.93
N SER A 97 20.84 -5.53 -5.36
CA SER A 97 19.51 -6.10 -5.60
C SER A 97 18.45 -5.01 -5.72
N ILE A 98 17.31 -5.38 -6.30
CA ILE A 98 16.16 -4.51 -6.45
C ILE A 98 14.90 -5.29 -6.09
N THR A 99 13.95 -4.67 -5.39
CA THR A 99 12.66 -5.30 -5.10
C THR A 99 11.52 -4.48 -5.68
N VAL A 100 10.64 -5.13 -6.44
CA VAL A 100 9.39 -4.53 -6.88
C VAL A 100 8.25 -5.04 -6.02
N PHE A 101 7.34 -4.16 -5.65
CA PHE A 101 6.09 -4.45 -4.95
C PHE A 101 4.92 -4.07 -5.84
N THR A 102 3.87 -4.89 -5.81
CA THR A 102 2.57 -4.56 -6.38
C THR A 102 1.49 -4.91 -5.37
N GLY A 103 0.41 -4.14 -5.33
CA GLY A 103 -0.63 -4.37 -4.33
C GLY A 103 -1.82 -3.46 -4.43
N GLN A 104 -2.66 -3.54 -3.40
CA GLN A 104 -3.85 -2.73 -3.25
C GLN A 104 -4.00 -2.22 -1.82
N CYS A 105 -4.46 -0.97 -1.70
CA CYS A 105 -4.78 -0.30 -0.45
C CYS A 105 -6.26 -0.56 -0.13
N PHE A 106 -6.53 -1.17 1.01
CA PHE A 106 -7.87 -1.48 1.51
C PHE A 106 -8.19 -0.69 2.78
N VAL A 107 -9.47 -0.44 3.01
CA VAL A 107 -10.00 0.06 4.29
C VAL A 107 -10.98 -0.98 4.83
N ASP A 108 -10.70 -1.55 6.00
CA ASP A 108 -11.56 -2.57 6.60
C ASP A 108 -12.88 -2.00 7.16
N GLU A 109 -13.71 -2.87 7.73
CA GLU A 109 -15.00 -2.49 8.30
C GLU A 109 -14.89 -1.42 9.40
N TYR A 110 -13.79 -1.43 10.16
CA TYR A 110 -13.47 -0.52 11.26
C TYR A 110 -12.75 0.77 10.83
N GLY A 111 -12.49 0.94 9.53
CA GLY A 111 -11.81 2.12 9.01
C GLY A 111 -10.28 2.03 9.01
N LYS A 112 -9.71 0.87 9.32
CA LYS A 112 -8.26 0.67 9.32
C LYS A 112 -7.75 0.44 7.89
N GLU A 113 -6.72 1.18 7.52
CA GLU A 113 -6.06 1.03 6.22
C GLU A 113 -5.03 -0.11 6.23
N VAL A 114 -5.04 -0.93 5.18
CA VAL A 114 -4.17 -2.09 4.99
C VAL A 114 -3.66 -2.13 3.57
N LEU A 115 -2.36 -2.28 3.36
CA LEU A 115 -1.79 -2.59 2.05
C LEU A 115 -1.57 -4.10 1.94
N LYS A 116 -2.25 -4.75 1.00
CA LYS A 116 -1.93 -6.13 0.61
C LYS A 116 -0.99 -6.08 -0.58
N THR A 117 0.20 -6.63 -0.43
CA THR A 117 1.22 -6.60 -1.49
C THR A 117 1.82 -7.97 -1.77
N MET A 118 2.28 -8.13 -3.00
CA MET A 118 3.25 -9.14 -3.42
C MET A 118 4.53 -8.44 -3.84
N TRP A 119 5.65 -9.16 -3.82
CA TRP A 119 6.92 -8.62 -4.25
C TRP A 119 7.77 -9.64 -5.00
N LEU A 120 8.65 -9.11 -5.85
CA LEU A 120 9.75 -9.85 -6.47
C LEU A 120 11.06 -9.18 -6.08
N LEU A 121 11.95 -9.91 -5.43
CA LEU A 121 13.32 -9.48 -5.16
C LEU A 121 14.21 -10.06 -6.24
N ARG A 122 14.92 -9.18 -6.94
CA ARG A 122 15.86 -9.53 -7.99
C ARG A 122 17.28 -9.28 -7.52
N SER A 123 18.05 -10.37 -7.38
CA SER A 123 19.48 -10.33 -7.11
C SER A 123 20.28 -10.07 -8.39
N ARG A 124 21.41 -9.36 -8.27
CA ARG A 124 22.46 -9.38 -9.29
C ARG A 124 23.09 -10.76 -9.34
N VAL A 125 23.27 -11.28 -10.55
CA VAL A 125 24.06 -12.49 -10.82
C VAL A 125 25.12 -12.18 -11.85
N GLU A 126 26.25 -12.89 -11.79
CA GLU A 126 27.42 -12.60 -12.61
C GLU A 126 27.19 -12.84 -14.11
N ASN A 127 26.35 -13.82 -14.47
CA ASN A 127 26.09 -14.18 -15.85
C ASN A 127 24.67 -14.76 -16.04
N ILE A 128 24.21 -14.77 -17.29
CA ILE A 128 22.84 -15.17 -17.67
C ILE A 128 22.49 -16.62 -17.30
N LYS A 129 23.47 -17.52 -17.17
CA LYS A 129 23.20 -18.93 -16.78
C LYS A 129 22.74 -19.05 -15.33
N ASN A 130 23.00 -18.03 -14.51
CA ASN A 130 22.56 -17.95 -13.12
C ASN A 130 21.22 -17.20 -12.97
N ASP A 131 20.57 -16.79 -14.07
CA ASP A 131 19.30 -16.05 -14.01
C ASP A 131 18.18 -16.84 -13.31
N TRP A 132 18.19 -18.17 -13.46
CA TRP A 132 17.14 -19.06 -12.97
C TRP A 132 16.87 -18.98 -11.47
N ASN A 133 17.86 -18.59 -10.66
CA ASN A 133 17.75 -18.48 -9.19
C ASN A 133 17.83 -17.03 -8.69
N ALA A 134 17.81 -16.05 -9.58
CA ALA A 134 18.05 -14.66 -9.22
C ALA A 134 16.79 -13.92 -8.73
N THR A 135 15.60 -14.54 -8.82
CA THR A 135 14.33 -13.90 -8.46
C THR A 135 13.63 -14.68 -7.35
N LEU A 136 13.45 -14.03 -6.20
CA LEU A 136 12.61 -14.50 -5.09
C LEU A 136 11.24 -13.83 -5.17
N VAL A 137 10.21 -14.50 -4.64
CA VAL A 137 8.82 -14.01 -4.59
C VAL A 137 8.28 -14.12 -3.17
N GLY A 138 7.43 -13.17 -2.79
CA GLY A 138 6.74 -13.23 -1.50
C GLY A 138 5.58 -12.26 -1.42
N THR A 139 5.01 -12.16 -0.21
CA THR A 139 3.91 -11.25 0.11
C THR A 139 4.22 -10.48 1.38
N ASN A 140 3.67 -9.28 1.51
CA ASN A 140 3.65 -8.56 2.78
C ASN A 140 2.31 -7.87 2.99
N VAL A 141 1.98 -7.69 4.27
CA VAL A 141 0.82 -6.93 4.69
C VAL A 141 1.31 -5.73 5.47
N PHE A 142 1.05 -4.53 4.96
CA PHE A 142 1.41 -3.30 5.65
C PHE A 142 0.20 -2.70 6.35
N THR A 143 0.43 -2.19 7.57
CA THR A 143 -0.51 -1.36 8.32
C THR A 143 0.14 -0.03 8.65
N ARG A 144 -0.67 0.97 9.00
CA ARG A 144 -0.15 2.25 9.49
C ARG A 144 0.79 2.03 10.68
N LEU A 145 1.96 2.68 10.64
CA LEU A 145 2.84 2.74 11.80
C LEU A 145 2.22 3.73 12.80
N GLN A 146 1.83 3.22 13.97
CA GLN A 146 1.32 4.07 15.05
C GLN A 146 2.44 4.99 15.55
N ALA A 147 2.11 6.26 15.82
CA ALA A 147 2.99 7.08 16.63
C ALA A 147 3.01 6.47 18.03
N LEU A 148 4.19 6.23 18.58
CA LEU A 148 4.32 6.03 20.02
C LEU A 148 3.94 7.37 20.65
N GLU A 149 2.85 7.37 21.42
CA GLU A 149 2.51 8.47 22.34
C GLU A 149 3.52 8.53 23.50
#